data_AF-A0A2S4MJK3-F1
#
_entry.id   AF-A0A2S4MJK3-F1
#
_cell.length_a   1.000
_cell.length_b   1.000
_cell.length_c   1.000
_cell.angle_alpha   90.00
_cell.angle_beta   90.00
_cell.angle_gamma   90.00
#
_symmetry.space_group_name_H-M   'P 1'
#
loop_
_entity.id
_entity.type
_entity.pdbx_description
1 polymer ?
#
loop_
_entity_poly.entity_id
_entity_poly.type
_entity_poly.pdbx_seq_one_letter_code
_entity_poly.pdbx_strand_id
1 'polypeptide(L)'
;METRLDTFNGWQMRACVESRPESGQSRYYIVAPLSYKEFSVAEFIHPAKGRYTQASFDNADDAFSVAFGVCRRDIMAAIKLRMVQSFN
;
A
#
# COMPACT_ATOMS: atom_id res chain seq x y z
N MET A 1 5.37 2.92 15.47
CA MET A 1 5.22 2.93 14.00
C MET A 1 5.86 1.65 13.46
N GLU A 2 5.14 0.91 12.64
CA GLU A 2 5.56 -0.39 12.06
C GLU A 2 5.58 -0.27 10.53
N THR A 3 6.62 -0.80 9.89
CA THR A 3 6.72 -0.85 8.41
C THR A 3 6.79 -2.30 7.98
N ARG A 4 5.98 -2.68 6.98
CA ARG A 4 6.04 -4.01 6.36
C ARG A 4 6.29 -3.93 4.87
N LEU A 5 6.94 -4.97 4.38
CA LEU A 5 7.15 -5.23 2.97
C LEU A 5 6.33 -6.45 2.58
N ASP A 6 5.76 -6.42 1.38
CA ASP A 6 5.09 -7.55 0.75
C ASP A 6 5.43 -7.58 -0.74
N THR A 7 5.14 -8.69 -1.41
CA THR A 7 5.44 -8.88 -2.84
C THR A 7 4.20 -9.29 -3.61
N PHE A 8 4.08 -8.80 -4.84
CA PHE A 8 2.95 -9.11 -5.72
C PHE A 8 3.38 -9.03 -7.18
N ASN A 9 3.28 -10.14 -7.93
CA ASN A 9 3.57 -10.20 -9.38
C ASN A 9 4.94 -9.63 -9.79
N GLY A 10 5.99 -9.84 -9.00
CA GLY A 10 7.32 -9.27 -9.30
C GLY A 10 7.49 -7.80 -8.89
N TRP A 11 6.54 -7.27 -8.11
CA TRP A 11 6.61 -5.96 -7.48
C TRP A 11 6.80 -6.10 -5.98
N GLN A 12 7.61 -5.22 -5.39
CA GLN A 12 7.72 -5.04 -3.96
C GLN A 12 6.80 -3.89 -3.53
N MET A 13 6.06 -4.10 -2.45
CA MET A 13 5.18 -3.11 -1.83
C MET A 13 5.71 -2.79 -0.43
N ARG A 14 5.56 -1.54 -0.02
CA ARG A 14 5.91 -1.04 1.31
C ARG A 14 4.74 -0.24 1.87
N ALA A 15 4.37 -0.58 3.09
CA ALA A 15 3.33 0.12 3.84
C ALA A 15 3.84 0.42 5.25
N CYS A 16 3.29 1.48 5.84
CA CYS A 16 3.54 1.82 7.22
C CYS A 16 2.23 2.01 7.97
N VAL A 17 2.18 1.50 9.20
CA VAL A 17 1.04 1.59 10.11
C VAL A 17 1.51 2.15 11.44
N GLU A 18 0.73 3.06 12.01
CA GLU A 18 0.98 3.65 13.31
C GLU A 18 -0.16 3.29 14.27
N SER A 19 0.20 2.87 15.48
CA SER A 19 -0.76 2.74 16.59
C SER A 19 -0.90 4.07 17.30
N ARG A 20 -2.13 4.49 17.54
CA ARG A 20 -2.48 5.70 18.28
C ARG A 20 -3.49 5.36 19.37
N PRO A 21 -3.33 5.88 20.60
CA PRO A 21 -4.34 5.70 21.64
C PRO A 21 -5.59 6.53 21.29
N GLU A 22 -6.75 5.90 21.32
CA GLU A 22 -8.04 6.54 21.08
C GLU A 22 -9.07 5.96 22.05
N SER A 23 -9.64 6.81 22.91
CA SER A 23 -10.66 6.41 23.90
C SER A 23 -10.27 5.21 24.78
N GLY A 24 -8.99 5.11 25.15
CA GLY A 24 -8.48 4.04 26.03
C GLY A 24 -8.16 2.71 25.32
N GLN A 25 -8.25 2.67 23.98
CA GLN A 25 -7.84 1.52 23.17
C GLN A 25 -6.81 1.94 22.12
N SER A 26 -5.94 1.01 21.71
CA SER A 26 -5.01 1.23 20.61
C SER A 26 -5.74 1.07 19.28
N ARG A 27 -5.71 2.10 18.44
CA ARG A 27 -6.23 2.08 17.07
C ARG A 27 -5.08 2.21 16.09
N TYR A 28 -5.15 1.49 14.99
CA TYR A 28 -4.10 1.43 13.98
C TYR A 28 -4.48 2.27 12.76
N TYR A 29 -3.53 2.98 12.20
CA TYR A 29 -3.73 3.95 11.11
C TYR A 29 -2.70 3.73 10.02
N ILE A 30 -3.13 3.74 8.76
CA ILE A 30 -2.22 3.67 7.61
C ILE A 30 -1.51 5.02 7.44
N VAL A 31 -0.18 4.99 7.47
CA VAL A 31 0.68 6.16 7.30
C VAL A 31 1.09 6.28 5.83
N ALA A 32 0.76 7.42 5.22
CA ALA A 32 1.18 7.76 3.87
C ALA A 32 2.62 8.30 3.82
N PRO A 33 3.33 8.15 2.68
CA PRO A 33 2.88 7.48 1.47
C PRO A 33 3.03 5.95 1.57
N LEU A 34 2.08 5.23 0.96
CA LEU A 34 2.35 3.86 0.53
C LEU A 34 3.34 3.90 -0.62
N SER A 35 4.08 2.82 -0.84
CA SER A 35 4.92 2.74 -2.03
C SER A 35 5.01 1.34 -2.59
N TYR A 36 5.29 1.24 -3.88
CA TYR A 36 5.57 -0.01 -4.55
C TYR A 36 6.57 0.21 -5.69
N LYS A 37 7.30 -0.83 -6.07
CA LYS A 37 8.22 -0.80 -7.21
C LYS A 37 8.34 -2.16 -7.83
N GLU A 38 8.65 -2.20 -9.12
CA GLU A 38 9.03 -3.43 -9.80
C GLU A 38 10.44 -3.82 -9.35
N PHE A 39 10.74 -5.11 -9.17
CA PHE A 39 12.07 -5.53 -8.68
C PHE A 39 13.23 -5.08 -9.57
N SER A 40 12.98 -4.92 -10.87
CA SER A 40 13.94 -4.43 -11.86
C SER A 40 14.17 -2.92 -11.81
N VAL A 41 13.40 -2.17 -11.04
CA VAL A 41 13.40 -0.71 -11.01
C VAL A 41 13.90 -0.21 -9.66
N ALA A 42 14.72 0.85 -9.67
CA ALA A 42 15.25 1.44 -8.45
C ALA A 42 14.21 2.30 -7.70
N GLU A 43 13.39 3.02 -8.46
CA GLU A 43 12.46 4.03 -7.94
C GLU A 43 11.14 3.44 -7.44
N PHE A 44 10.66 4.02 -6.35
CA PHE A 44 9.34 3.71 -5.80
C PHE A 44 8.27 4.61 -6.40
N ILE A 45 7.16 3.99 -6.77
CA ILE A 45 5.93 4.65 -7.16
C ILE A 45 5.03 4.76 -5.93
N HIS A 46 4.26 5.84 -5.86
CA HIS A 46 3.32 6.10 -4.78
C HIS A 46 1.90 6.10 -5.34
N PRO A 47 1.00 5.23 -4.83
CA PRO A 47 -0.39 5.28 -5.25
C PRO A 47 -1.03 6.60 -4.83
N ALA A 48 -2.04 7.01 -5.59
CA ALA A 48 -2.79 8.22 -5.30
C ALA A 48 -3.35 8.17 -3.86
N LYS A 49 -3.20 9.28 -3.12
CA LYS A 49 -3.77 9.39 -1.78
C LYS A 49 -5.28 9.17 -1.85
N GLY A 50 -5.78 8.20 -1.10
CA GLY A 50 -7.19 7.87 -1.02
C GLY A 50 -7.72 7.99 0.40
N ARG A 51 -9.02 7.73 0.58
CA ARG A 51 -9.71 7.77 1.89
C ARG A 51 -9.16 6.75 2.91
N TYR A 52 -8.33 5.79 2.48
CA TYR A 52 -7.76 4.75 3.32
C TYR A 52 -6.82 5.28 4.42
N THR A 53 -6.28 6.50 4.28
CA THR A 53 -5.42 7.11 5.32
C THR A 53 -6.21 7.72 6.48
N GLN A 54 -7.54 7.85 6.34
CA GLN A 54 -8.43 8.38 7.38
C GLN A 54 -9.11 7.28 8.20
N ALA A 55 -9.02 6.02 7.75
CA ALA A 55 -9.61 4.89 8.45
C ALA A 55 -8.75 4.46 9.65
N SER A 56 -9.41 4.13 10.76
CA SER A 56 -8.81 3.45 11.90
C SER A 56 -9.16 1.96 11.87
N PHE A 57 -8.24 1.16 12.40
CA PHE A 57 -8.35 -0.31 12.44
C PHE A 57 -8.14 -0.82 13.87
N ASP A 58 -8.79 -1.92 14.21
CA ASP A 58 -8.64 -2.56 15.53
C ASP A 58 -7.32 -3.30 15.69
N ASN A 59 -6.70 -3.72 14.59
CA ASN A 59 -5.41 -4.39 14.58
C ASN A 59 -4.54 -3.92 13.40
N ALA A 60 -3.23 -4.14 13.52
CA ALA A 60 -2.27 -3.74 12.51
C ALA A 60 -2.41 -4.55 11.21
N ASP A 61 -2.76 -5.83 11.29
CA ASP A 61 -2.81 -6.74 10.14
C ASP A 61 -3.90 -6.35 9.14
N ASP A 62 -5.05 -5.88 9.62
CA ASP A 62 -6.13 -5.33 8.80
C ASP A 62 -5.69 -4.03 8.12
N ALA A 63 -5.01 -3.14 8.85
CA ALA A 63 -4.45 -1.92 8.30
C ALA A 63 -3.43 -2.22 7.18
N PHE A 64 -2.54 -3.19 7.39
CA PHE A 64 -1.60 -3.64 6.37
C PHE A 64 -2.30 -4.31 5.18
N SER A 65 -3.32 -5.13 5.43
CA SER A 65 -4.10 -5.80 4.37
C SER A 65 -4.78 -4.78 3.45
N VAL A 66 -5.38 -3.73 4.02
CA VAL A 66 -5.95 -2.63 3.23
C VAL A 66 -4.87 -1.85 2.48
N ALA A 67 -3.75 -1.52 3.15
CA ALA A 67 -2.63 -0.81 2.52
C ALA A 67 -2.07 -1.56 1.31
N PHE A 68 -1.77 -2.84 1.44
CA PHE A 68 -1.30 -3.67 0.33
C PHE A 68 -2.38 -3.87 -0.73
N GLY A 69 -3.66 -3.94 -0.35
CA GLY A 69 -4.77 -3.95 -1.30
C GLY A 69 -4.82 -2.72 -2.20
N VAL A 70 -4.46 -1.53 -1.69
CA VAL A 70 -4.31 -0.32 -2.51
C VAL A 70 -3.18 -0.47 -3.52
N CYS A 71 -1.98 -0.87 -3.07
CA CYS A 71 -0.83 -1.06 -3.94
C CYS A 71 -1.10 -2.10 -5.04
N ARG A 72 -1.74 -3.24 -4.69
CA ARG A 72 -2.08 -4.29 -5.66
C ARG A 72 -3.01 -3.77 -6.77
N ARG A 73 -4.01 -2.96 -6.44
CA ARG A 73 -4.90 -2.35 -7.45
C ARG A 73 -4.12 -1.45 -8.42
N ASP A 74 -3.21 -0.64 -7.89
CA ASP A 74 -2.43 0.29 -8.71
C ASP A 74 -1.40 -0.44 -9.59
N ILE A 75 -0.74 -1.47 -9.04
CA ILE A 75 0.13 -2.38 -9.81
C ILE A 75 -0.65 -3.05 -10.95
N MET A 76 -1.85 -3.58 -10.68
CA MET A 76 -2.67 -4.20 -11.73
C MET A 76 -3.09 -3.20 -12.82
N ALA A 77 -3.39 -1.96 -12.45
CA ALA A 77 -3.68 -0.90 -13.41
C ALA A 77 -2.45 -0.60 -14.30
N ALA A 78 -1.26 -0.51 -13.70
CA ALA A 78 -0.01 -0.29 -14.41
C ALA A 78 0.34 -1.44 -15.38
N ILE A 79 0.18 -2.70 -14.94
CA ILE A 79 0.38 -3.89 -15.78
C ILE A 79 -0.57 -3.87 -16.97
N LYS A 80 -1.87 -3.60 -16.73
CA LYS A 80 -2.88 -3.54 -17.79
C LYS A 80 -2.58 -2.44 -18.80
N LEU A 81 -2.17 -1.25 -18.35
CA LEU A 81 -1.79 -0.14 -19.22
C LEU A 81 -0.62 -0.51 -20.14
N ARG A 82 0.43 -1.13 -19.57
CA ARG A 82 1.60 -1.58 -20.35
C ARG A 82 1.21 -2.61 -21.41
N MET A 83 0.35 -3.58 -21.06
CA MET A 83 -0.15 -4.55 -22.03
C MET A 83 -0.85 -3.86 -23.20
N VAL A 84 -1.76 -2.90 -22.93
CA VAL A 84 -2.45 -2.15 -24.00
C VAL A 84 -1.46 -1.38 -24.90
N GLN A 85 -0.42 -0.79 -24.32
CA GLN A 85 0.60 -0.05 -25.09
C GLN A 85 1.46 -0.97 -25.98
N SER A 86 1.74 -2.21 -25.55
CA SER A 86 2.53 -3.14 -26.36
C SER A 86 1.80 -3.72 -27.57
N PHE A 87 0.48 -3.53 -27.68
CA PHE A 87 -0.34 -4.01 -28.80
C PHE A 87 -0.73 -2.91 -29.81
N ASN A 88 -0.30 -1.67 -29.58
CA ASN A 88 -0.44 -0.54 -30.50
C ASN A 88 0.91 -0.18 -31.13
#